data_AF-A0A8J4QXB6-F1
#
_entry.id   AF-A0A8J4QXB6-F1
#
_cell.length_a   1.000
_cell.length_b   1.000
_cell.length_c   1.000
_cell.angle_alpha   90.00
_cell.angle_beta   90.00
_cell.angle_gamma   90.00
#
_symmetry.space_group_name_H-M   'P 1'
#
loop_
_entity.id
_entity.type
_entity.pdbx_description
1 polymer ?
#
loop_
_entity_poly.entity_id
_entity_poly.type
_entity_poly.pdbx_seq_one_letter_code
_entity_poly.pdbx_strand_id
1 'polypeptide(L)'
;MKIPVVNDLVRDANGNAIRVRDEASGEVASQKLFIPLLMPKIPGRFYYLFGKPIKTKGREDILKDKQVANQLYLQVKSEVERQMSFLIKKRKEDPYRSIVDRTLYKAIYAPSHEVPAFEP
;
A
#
# COMPACT_ATOMS: atom_id res chain seq x y z
N MET A 1 -6.26 -24.90 -11.54
CA MET A 1 -4.91 -25.16 -12.13
C MET A 1 -4.85 -26.61 -12.63
N LYS A 2 -3.97 -26.93 -13.61
CA LYS A 2 -3.84 -28.29 -14.20
C LYS A 2 -3.11 -29.32 -13.34
N ILE A 3 -2.43 -28.90 -12.27
CA ILE A 3 -1.80 -29.80 -11.29
C ILE A 3 -2.68 -29.83 -10.03
N PRO A 4 -3.39 -30.94 -9.75
CA PRO A 4 -4.37 -31.02 -8.67
C PRO A 4 -3.80 -30.69 -7.29
N VAL A 5 -2.66 -31.30 -6.93
CA VAL A 5 -2.01 -31.14 -5.61
C VAL A 5 -1.66 -29.68 -5.30
N VAL A 6 -1.15 -28.96 -6.30
CA VAL A 6 -0.79 -27.53 -6.15
C VAL A 6 -2.05 -26.66 -6.05
N ASN A 7 -3.11 -27.01 -6.78
CA ASN A 7 -4.39 -26.31 -6.73
C ASN A 7 -5.05 -26.45 -5.35
N ASP A 8 -4.96 -27.63 -4.75
CA ASP A 8 -5.49 -27.93 -3.43
C ASP A 8 -4.71 -27.18 -2.34
N LEU A 9 -3.38 -27.20 -2.40
CA LEU A 9 -2.52 -26.42 -1.49
C LEU A 9 -2.81 -24.91 -1.56
N VAL A 10 -2.93 -24.35 -2.76
CA VAL A 10 -3.26 -22.93 -2.96
C VAL A 10 -4.67 -22.61 -2.47
N ARG A 11 -5.64 -23.51 -2.68
CA ARG A 11 -7.02 -23.32 -2.23
C ARG A 11 -7.10 -23.34 -0.71
N ASP A 12 -6.45 -24.29 -0.05
CA ASP A 12 -6.47 -24.41 1.40
C ASP A 12 -5.73 -23.26 2.09
N ALA A 13 -4.57 -22.87 1.55
CA ALA A 13 -3.82 -21.71 2.05
C ALA A 13 -4.61 -20.39 1.90
N ASN A 14 -5.40 -20.24 0.83
CA ASN A 14 -6.24 -19.06 0.61
C ASN A 14 -7.59 -19.10 1.31
N GLY A 15 -8.16 -20.29 1.54
CA GLY A 15 -9.42 -20.47 2.25
C GLY A 15 -9.32 -20.10 3.73
N ASN A 16 -8.14 -20.32 4.31
CA ASN A 16 -7.83 -19.98 5.71
C ASN A 16 -7.22 -18.59 5.91
N ALA A 17 -6.97 -17.84 4.82
CA ALA A 17 -6.36 -16.52 4.91
C ALA A 17 -7.39 -15.45 5.26
N ILE A 18 -7.06 -14.60 6.25
CA ILE A 18 -7.87 -13.43 6.58
C ILE A 18 -7.91 -12.50 5.37
N ARG A 19 -9.11 -12.21 4.89
CA ARG A 19 -9.33 -11.20 3.85
C ARG A 19 -9.48 -9.83 4.51
N VAL A 20 -8.62 -8.91 4.12
CA VAL A 20 -8.54 -7.55 4.68
C VAL A 20 -9.06 -6.51 3.66
N ARG A 21 -9.42 -6.94 2.44
CA ARG A 21 -9.81 -6.08 1.32
C ARG A 21 -11.03 -6.60 0.56
N ASP A 22 -12.04 -7.10 1.29
CA ASP A 22 -13.24 -7.69 0.67
C ASP A 22 -14.10 -6.67 -0.10
N GLU A 23 -14.02 -5.38 0.21
CA GLU A 23 -14.76 -4.32 -0.48
C GLU A 23 -14.09 -3.84 -1.80
N ALA A 24 -12.87 -4.30 -2.10
CA ALA A 24 -12.18 -3.91 -3.32
C ALA A 24 -12.47 -4.89 -4.47
N SER A 25 -12.35 -4.43 -5.72
CA SER A 25 -12.44 -5.28 -6.92
C SER A 25 -11.14 -5.21 -7.76
N GLY A 26 -10.99 -6.14 -8.70
CA GLY A 26 -9.85 -6.19 -9.63
C GLY A 26 -8.51 -6.56 -8.98
N GLU A 27 -7.40 -6.04 -9.52
CA GLU A 27 -6.02 -6.28 -9.04
C GLU A 27 -5.88 -6.04 -7.52
N VAL A 28 -6.59 -5.04 -7.02
CA VAL A 28 -6.52 -4.56 -5.62
C VAL A 28 -7.10 -5.55 -4.62
N ALA A 29 -8.15 -6.26 -5.05
CA ALA A 29 -8.87 -7.28 -4.30
C ALA A 29 -8.11 -8.61 -4.22
N SER A 30 -7.12 -8.79 -5.11
CA SER A 30 -6.35 -10.02 -5.19
C SER A 30 -5.41 -10.16 -3.99
N GLN A 31 -5.93 -10.73 -2.91
CA GLN A 31 -5.16 -11.09 -1.72
C GLN A 31 -4.64 -12.53 -1.75
N LYS A 32 -4.95 -13.29 -2.81
CA LYS A 32 -4.55 -14.70 -2.94
C LYS A 32 -3.05 -14.86 -2.76
N LEU A 33 -2.58 -15.82 -1.99
CA LEU A 33 -1.17 -16.11 -1.78
C LEU A 33 -0.43 -16.27 -3.12
N PHE A 34 0.74 -15.65 -3.23
CA PHE A 34 1.61 -15.79 -4.40
C PHE A 34 2.52 -16.99 -4.20
N ILE A 35 2.43 -17.99 -5.07
CA ILE A 35 3.46 -19.02 -5.20
C ILE A 35 4.29 -18.67 -6.43
N PRO A 36 5.62 -18.43 -6.28
CA PRO A 36 6.51 -18.19 -7.41
C PRO A 36 6.32 -19.24 -8.52
N LEU A 37 6.44 -18.80 -9.78
CA LEU A 37 6.21 -19.57 -11.03
C LEU A 37 4.77 -19.91 -11.44
N LEU A 38 3.74 -19.72 -10.61
CA LEU A 38 2.41 -20.30 -10.90
C LEU A 38 1.29 -19.27 -11.16
N MET A 39 1.30 -18.13 -10.48
CA MET A 39 0.30 -17.08 -10.67
C MET A 39 0.96 -15.72 -10.46
N PRO A 40 1.41 -15.01 -11.50
CA PRO A 40 2.06 -13.72 -11.32
C PRO A 40 1.08 -12.75 -10.64
N LYS A 41 1.42 -12.30 -9.42
CA LYS A 41 0.79 -11.12 -8.86
C LYS A 41 1.31 -9.92 -9.62
N ILE A 42 0.41 -9.18 -10.24
CA ILE A 42 0.73 -7.88 -10.83
C ILE A 42 0.90 -6.89 -9.68
N PRO A 43 2.10 -6.34 -9.45
CA PRO A 43 2.31 -5.40 -8.36
C PRO A 43 1.91 -3.98 -8.81
N GLY A 44 0.99 -3.36 -8.09
CA GLY A 44 0.69 -1.94 -8.24
C GLY A 44 1.85 -1.04 -7.78
N ARG A 45 1.76 0.26 -8.07
CA ARG A 45 2.69 1.28 -7.54
C ARG A 45 2.61 1.38 -6.01
N PHE A 46 3.76 1.54 -5.35
CA PHE A 46 3.85 1.89 -3.93
C PHE A 46 3.77 3.41 -3.77
N TYR A 47 2.96 3.87 -2.82
CA TYR A 47 2.81 5.30 -2.52
C TYR A 47 3.25 5.57 -1.10
N TYR A 48 4.01 6.64 -0.91
CA TYR A 48 4.48 7.12 0.38
C TYR A 48 4.27 8.63 0.44
N LEU A 49 3.90 9.13 1.61
CA LEU A 49 3.74 10.55 1.88
C LEU A 49 4.49 10.86 3.17
N PHE A 50 5.40 11.83 3.11
CA PHE A 50 6.15 12.29 4.28
C PHE A 50 5.46 13.50 4.89
N GLY A 51 5.07 13.35 6.16
CA GLY A 51 4.44 14.40 6.95
C GLY A 51 5.40 15.50 7.40
N LYS A 52 4.85 16.40 8.23
CA LYS A 52 5.68 17.38 8.91
C LYS A 52 6.54 16.67 9.96
N PRO A 53 7.80 17.08 10.17
CA PRO A 53 8.65 16.46 11.18
C PRO A 53 8.12 16.74 12.58
N ILE A 54 8.16 15.71 13.43
CA ILE A 54 7.70 15.78 14.82
C ILE A 54 8.91 16.09 15.71
N LYS A 55 9.05 17.35 16.10
CA LYS A 55 10.18 17.79 16.95
C LYS A 55 9.95 17.38 18.41
N THR A 56 10.84 16.52 18.91
CA THR A 56 10.85 16.06 20.32
C THR A 56 12.00 16.65 21.13
N LYS A 57 12.97 17.30 20.48
CA LYS A 57 14.09 17.97 21.15
C LYS A 57 13.55 19.06 22.10
N GLY A 58 13.96 19.02 23.37
CA GLY A 58 13.54 19.97 24.40
C GLY A 58 12.18 19.65 25.06
N ARG A 59 11.59 18.48 24.76
CA ARG A 59 10.31 18.03 25.34
C ARG A 59 10.49 16.82 26.26
N GLU A 60 11.26 17.01 27.33
CA GLU A 60 11.56 15.96 28.32
C GLU A 60 10.34 15.56 29.16
N ASP A 61 9.32 16.42 29.20
CA ASP A 61 8.00 16.18 29.79
C ASP A 61 7.31 14.95 29.19
N ILE A 62 7.48 14.70 27.89
CA ILE A 62 6.98 13.49 27.22
C ILE A 62 7.46 12.20 27.91
N LEU A 63 8.69 12.20 28.45
CA LEU A 63 9.28 11.01 29.08
C LEU A 63 8.82 10.82 30.53
N LYS A 64 8.39 11.91 31.19
CA LYS A 64 8.06 11.93 32.62
C LYS A 64 6.55 11.85 32.86
N ASP A 65 5.74 12.32 31.91
CA ASP A 65 4.29 12.38 32.03
C ASP A 65 3.60 11.50 30.96
N LYS A 66 2.89 10.48 31.42
CA LYS A 66 2.14 9.55 30.58
C LYS A 66 1.01 10.24 29.80
N GLN A 67 0.36 11.25 30.38
CA GLN A 67 -0.72 11.98 29.70
C GLN A 67 -0.18 12.79 28.52
N VAL A 68 0.95 13.49 28.73
CA VAL A 68 1.64 14.24 27.66
C VAL A 68 2.14 13.29 26.56
N ALA A 69 2.71 12.15 26.93
CA ALA A 69 3.11 11.12 25.96
C ALA A 69 1.92 10.62 25.14
N ASN A 70 0.79 10.36 25.79
CA ASN A 70 -0.41 9.90 25.14
C ASN A 70 -1.00 10.96 24.19
N GLN A 71 -0.98 12.24 24.56
CA GLN A 71 -1.39 13.34 23.68
C GLN A 71 -0.55 13.39 22.41
N LEU A 72 0.79 13.29 22.54
CA LEU A 72 1.68 13.24 21.38
C LEU A 72 1.40 12.01 20.51
N TYR A 73 1.22 10.84 21.12
CA TYR A 73 0.88 9.61 20.41
C TYR A 73 -0.40 9.76 19.58
N LEU A 74 -1.48 10.30 20.18
CA LEU A 74 -2.75 10.51 19.49
C LEU A 74 -2.61 11.52 18.34
N GLN A 75 -1.82 12.57 18.51
CA GLN A 75 -1.50 13.51 17.44
C GLN A 75 -0.79 12.81 16.27
N VAL A 76 0.26 12.01 16.56
CA VAL A 76 1.01 11.26 15.53
C VAL A 76 0.07 10.30 14.80
N LYS A 77 -0.73 9.55 15.55
CA LYS A 77 -1.70 8.59 15.01
C LYS A 77 -2.66 9.29 14.04
N SER A 78 -3.26 10.41 14.45
CA SER A 78 -4.18 11.19 13.61
C SER A 78 -3.51 11.70 12.32
N GLU A 79 -2.25 12.14 12.40
CA GLU A 79 -1.50 12.58 11.22
C GLU A 79 -1.23 11.43 10.23
N VAL A 80 -0.84 10.26 10.73
CA VAL A 80 -0.63 9.06 9.91
C VAL A 80 -1.96 8.60 9.27
N GLU A 81 -3.05 8.54 10.04
CA GLU A 81 -4.37 8.16 9.54
C GLU A 81 -4.85 9.11 8.43
N ARG A 82 -4.63 10.43 8.59
CA ARG A 82 -4.95 11.43 7.57
C ARG A 82 -4.15 11.21 6.28
N GLN A 83 -2.85 10.97 6.38
CA GLN A 83 -1.98 10.71 5.23
C GLN A 83 -2.34 9.40 4.52
N MET A 84 -2.62 8.34 5.27
CA MET A 84 -3.08 7.06 4.71
C MET A 84 -4.40 7.24 3.97
N SER A 85 -5.36 7.95 4.57
CA SER A 85 -6.66 8.23 3.95
C SER A 85 -6.51 9.00 2.64
N PHE A 86 -5.65 10.01 2.63
CA PHE A 86 -5.29 10.76 1.43
C PHE A 86 -4.70 9.85 0.34
N LEU A 87 -3.70 9.02 0.67
CA LEU A 87 -3.07 8.11 -0.28
C LEU A 87 -4.04 7.05 -0.82
N ILE A 88 -4.93 6.51 0.03
CA ILE A 88 -5.95 5.55 -0.37
C ILE A 88 -6.95 6.16 -1.35
N LYS A 89 -7.29 7.44 -1.18
CA LYS A 89 -8.14 8.20 -2.12
C LYS A 89 -7.38 8.46 -3.42
N LYS A 90 -6.22 9.11 -3.34
CA LYS A 90 -5.44 9.56 -4.49
C LYS A 90 -4.95 8.43 -5.38
N ARG A 91 -4.59 7.28 -4.82
CA ARG A 91 -4.20 6.13 -5.64
C ARG A 91 -5.32 5.57 -6.53
N LYS A 92 -6.59 5.90 -6.28
CA LYS A 92 -7.68 5.55 -7.18
C LYS A 92 -7.71 6.46 -8.42
N GLU A 93 -7.12 7.64 -8.31
CA GLU A 93 -7.01 8.65 -9.37
C GLU A 93 -5.73 8.47 -10.21
N ASP A 94 -4.81 7.56 -9.84
CA ASP A 94 -3.55 7.33 -10.59
C ASP A 94 -3.81 6.57 -11.91
N PRO A 95 -3.63 7.22 -13.09
CA PRO A 95 -3.84 6.58 -14.38
C PRO A 95 -2.80 5.49 -14.70
N TYR A 96 -1.66 5.49 -14.01
CA TYR A 96 -0.57 4.53 -14.19
C TYR A 96 -0.39 3.67 -12.93
N ARG A 97 -1.48 3.37 -12.22
CA ARG A 97 -1.41 2.49 -11.05
C ARG A 97 -0.95 1.08 -11.41
N SER A 98 -1.47 0.55 -12.52
CA SER A 98 -1.13 -0.78 -13.05
C SER A 98 0.31 -0.82 -13.55
N ILE A 99 0.98 -1.96 -13.41
CA ILE A 99 2.30 -2.12 -14.04
C ILE A 99 2.23 -2.15 -15.57
N VAL A 100 1.10 -2.58 -16.14
CA VAL A 100 0.91 -2.66 -17.59
C VAL A 100 0.90 -1.25 -18.18
N ASP A 101 0.08 -0.36 -17.62
CA ASP A 101 -0.04 1.03 -18.07
C ASP A 101 1.30 1.78 -17.91
N ARG A 102 2.02 1.54 -16.82
CA ARG A 102 3.37 2.09 -16.61
C ARG A 102 4.38 1.60 -17.64
N THR A 103 4.31 0.31 -17.99
CA THR A 103 5.24 -0.30 -18.96
C THR A 103 4.98 0.26 -20.35
N LEU A 104 3.70 0.39 -20.73
CA LEU A 104 3.30 1.01 -21.99
C LEU A 104 3.72 2.49 -22.05
N TYR A 105 3.51 3.26 -20.98
CA TYR A 105 3.94 4.65 -20.90
C TYR A 105 5.45 4.79 -21.12
N LYS A 106 6.27 3.99 -20.42
CA LYS A 106 7.73 4.02 -20.57
C LYS A 106 8.19 3.64 -21.98
N ALA A 107 7.47 2.74 -22.65
CA ALA A 107 7.78 2.35 -24.03
C ALA A 107 7.53 3.49 -25.03
N ILE A 108 6.49 4.31 -24.79
CA ILE A 108 6.11 5.42 -25.69
C ILE A 108 6.96 6.68 -25.41
N TYR A 109 7.16 7.03 -24.14
CA TYR A 109 7.72 8.32 -23.72
C TYR A 109 9.23 8.28 -23.38
N ALA A 110 9.93 7.24 -23.82
CA ALA A 110 11.36 6.98 -23.59
C ALA A 110 11.75 6.74 -22.10
N PRO A 111 12.91 6.12 -21.82
CA PRO A 111 13.32 5.74 -20.46
C PRO A 111 13.63 6.91 -19.52
N SER A 112 13.79 8.12 -20.07
CA SER A 112 14.22 9.32 -19.34
C SER A 112 13.10 10.00 -18.55
N HIS A 113 11.83 9.61 -18.76
CA HIS A 113 10.70 10.22 -18.06
C HIS A 113 10.18 9.30 -16.96
N GLU A 114 10.21 9.79 -15.72
CA GLU A 114 9.50 9.14 -14.62
C GLU A 114 8.02 9.08 -14.96
N VAL A 115 7.40 7.91 -14.79
CA VAL A 115 5.97 7.77 -15.06
C VAL A 115 5.22 8.62 -14.03
N PRO A 116 4.35 9.55 -14.45
CA PRO A 116 3.64 10.40 -13.51
C PRO A 116 2.66 9.58 -12.65
N ALA A 117 2.23 10.18 -11.55
CA ALA A 117 1.20 9.65 -10.65
C ALA A 117 0.04 10.66 -10.56
N PHE A 118 -0.54 10.84 -9.39
CA PHE A 118 -1.51 11.89 -9.11
C PHE A 118 -0.82 13.17 -8.59
N GLU A 119 -1.53 14.30 -8.71
CA GLU A 119 -1.13 15.55 -8.09
C GLU A 119 -1.21 15.49 -6.55
N PRO A 120 -0.22 16.04 -5.82
CA PRO A 120 -0.18 16.08 -4.36
C PRO A 120 -1.33 16.86 -3.69
#